data_AF-A0A699SDX8-F1
#
_entry.id   AF-A0A699SDX8-F1
#
_cell.length_a   1.000
_cell.length_b   1.000
_cell.length_c   1.000
_cell.angle_alpha   90.00
_cell.angle_beta   90.00
_cell.angle_gamma   90.00
#
_symmetry.space_group_name_H-M   'P 1'
#
loop_
_entity.id
_entity.type
_entity.pdbx_description
1 polymer ?
#
loop_
_entity_poly.entity_id
_entity_poly.type
_entity_poly.pdbx_seq_one_letter_code
_entity_poly.pdbx_strand_id
1 'polypeptide(L)'
;MRGYHQEEGLDFEESFTPVVRMEAIRIFLAYTAHKSFTMFQMDVKTAFLHGSLQEDVYVCQPKGFIGADHLIHVYKLKKALYGLKSM
;
A
#
# COMPACT_ATOMS: atom_id res chain seq x y z
N MET A 1 12.32 -1.77 5.47
CA MET A 1 12.30 -2.92 4.54
C MET A 1 13.25 -2.60 3.40
N ARG A 2 14.16 -3.50 3.03
CA ARG A 2 14.97 -3.35 1.81
C ARG A 2 14.46 -4.38 0.81
N GLY A 3 13.56 -3.94 -0.06
CA GLY A 3 13.19 -4.68 -1.27
C GLY A 3 14.18 -4.31 -2.35
N TYR A 4 15.02 -5.26 -2.74
CA TYR A 4 15.93 -5.10 -3.87
C TYR A 4 15.26 -5.69 -5.11
N HIS A 5 14.44 -4.86 -5.77
CA HIS A 5 14.06 -5.01 -7.17
C HIS A 5 13.43 -3.69 -7.60
N GLN A 6 14.25 -2.76 -8.07
CA GLN A 6 13.77 -1.54 -8.70
C GLN A 6 14.84 -1.09 -9.68
N GLU A 7 14.52 -1.16 -10.98
CA GLU A 7 15.34 -0.62 -12.05
C GLU A 7 14.89 0.81 -12.35
N GLU A 8 15.85 1.72 -12.43
CA GLU A 8 15.60 3.15 -12.66
C GLU A 8 15.08 3.36 -14.10
N GLY A 9 13.85 3.83 -14.24
CA GLY A 9 13.27 4.26 -15.52
C GLY A 9 12.00 3.51 -15.98
N LEU A 10 11.82 2.24 -15.61
CA LEU A 10 10.62 1.45 -15.97
C LEU A 10 9.59 1.44 -14.81
N ASP A 11 10.03 1.10 -13.60
CA ASP A 11 9.18 1.02 -12.40
C ASP A 11 8.81 2.38 -11.78
N PHE A 12 9.41 3.48 -12.26
CA PHE A 12 9.12 4.83 -11.79
C PHE A 12 7.94 5.48 -12.52
N GLU A 13 7.73 5.11 -13.78
CA GLU A 13 6.59 5.59 -14.58
C GLU A 13 5.33 4.74 -14.30
N GLU A 14 5.53 3.44 -14.06
CA GLU A 14 4.48 2.46 -13.72
C GLU A 14 4.42 2.17 -12.21
N SER A 15 4.86 3.11 -11.38
CA SER A 15 4.75 2.99 -9.93
C SER A 15 3.27 3.19 -9.56
N PHE A 16 2.50 2.09 -9.47
CA PHE A 16 1.13 1.97 -8.92
C PHE A 16 1.07 2.31 -7.43
N THR A 17 1.72 3.40 -7.05
CA THR A 17 1.30 4.14 -5.87
C THR A 17 -0.16 4.54 -6.08
N PRO A 18 -1.06 4.36 -5.11
CA PRO A 18 -2.41 4.90 -5.18
C PRO A 18 -2.38 6.42 -4.97
N VAL A 19 -1.42 7.11 -5.61
CA VAL A 19 -1.45 8.54 -5.78
C VAL A 19 -2.48 8.76 -6.87
N VAL A 20 -3.72 8.99 -6.42
CA VAL A 20 -4.80 9.43 -7.29
C VAL A 20 -4.24 10.50 -8.23
N ARG A 21 -4.34 10.27 -9.54
CA ARG A 21 -3.88 11.23 -10.55
C ARG A 21 -4.48 12.60 -10.22
N MET A 22 -3.64 13.61 -10.02
CA MET A 22 -4.10 14.94 -9.60
C MET A 22 -5.09 15.53 -10.59
N GLU A 23 -4.98 15.18 -11.87
CA GLU A 23 -5.92 15.51 -12.93
C GLU A 23 -7.32 14.95 -12.63
N ALA A 24 -7.41 13.69 -12.19
CA ALA A 24 -8.68 13.06 -11.84
C ALA A 24 -9.33 13.71 -10.60
N ILE A 25 -8.53 14.07 -9.59
CA ILE A 25 -9.02 14.84 -8.43
C ILE A 25 -9.58 16.18 -8.89
N ARG A 26 -8.84 16.92 -9.72
CA ARG A 26 -9.25 18.24 -10.21
C ARG A 26 -10.55 18.17 -11.01
N ILE A 27 -10.68 17.18 -11.90
CA ILE A 27 -11.91 16.97 -12.67
C ILE A 27 -13.08 16.61 -11.73
N PHE A 28 -12.85 15.71 -10.78
CA PHE A 28 -13.88 15.31 -9.81
C PHE A 28 -14.36 16.50 -8.97
N LEU A 29 -13.44 17.31 -8.44
CA LEU A 29 -13.76 18.52 -7.68
C LEU A 29 -14.49 19.57 -8.52
N ALA A 30 -14.07 19.78 -9.77
CA ALA A 30 -14.75 20.71 -10.68
C ALA A 30 -16.20 20.25 -10.96
N TYR A 31 -16.40 18.95 -11.12
CA TYR A 31 -17.72 18.36 -11.35
C TYR A 31 -18.62 18.47 -10.11
N THR A 32 -18.13 18.14 -8.92
CA THR A 32 -18.91 18.25 -7.68
C THR A 32 -19.30 19.70 -7.37
N ALA A 33 -18.39 20.65 -7.61
CA ALA A 33 -18.66 22.08 -7.50
C ALA A 33 -19.72 22.54 -8.50
N HIS A 34 -19.63 22.09 -9.77
CA HIS A 34 -20.63 22.43 -10.80
C HIS A 34 -22.03 21.87 -10.48
N LYS A 35 -22.10 20.71 -9.82
CA LYS A 35 -23.36 20.07 -9.43
C LYS A 35 -23.87 20.48 -8.04
N SER A 36 -23.17 21.39 -7.35
CA SER A 36 -23.47 21.78 -5.97
C SER A 36 -23.58 20.58 -5.01
N PHE A 37 -22.74 19.56 -5.23
CA PHE A 37 -22.72 18.37 -4.39
C PHE A 37 -21.95 18.63 -3.10
N THR A 38 -22.50 18.17 -1.98
CA THR A 38 -21.77 18.12 -0.71
C THR A 38 -20.79 16.94 -0.74
N MET A 39 -19.50 17.24 -0.61
CA MET A 39 -18.44 16.24 -0.59
C MET A 39 -17.97 15.97 0.85
N PHE A 40 -17.70 14.70 1.16
CA PHE A 40 -17.11 14.28 2.43
C PHE A 40 -15.81 13.53 2.17
N GLN A 41 -14.80 13.79 3.00
CA GLN A 41 -13.53 13.07 2.98
C GLN A 41 -13.46 12.14 4.19
N MET A 42 -13.09 10.88 3.97
CA MET A 42 -12.85 9.90 5.03
C MET A 42 -11.48 9.27 4.85
N ASP A 43 -10.62 9.43 5.85
CA ASP A 43 -9.34 8.73 5.93
C ASP A 43 -9.49 7.49 6.81
N VAL A 44 -9.39 6.31 6.21
CA VAL A 44 -9.53 5.02 6.90
C VAL A 44 -8.15 4.50 7.24
N LYS A 45 -7.71 4.75 8.48
CA LYS A 45 -6.39 4.34 8.98
C LYS A 45 -6.08 2.85 8.78
N THR A 46 -7.08 1.98 8.83
CA THR A 46 -6.92 0.52 8.74
C THR A 46 -7.22 -0.05 7.36
N ALA A 47 -7.45 0.78 6.33
CA ALA A 47 -7.82 0.29 4.99
C ALA A 47 -6.80 -0.72 4.43
N PHE A 48 -5.52 -0.53 4.75
CA PHE A 48 -4.44 -1.44 4.36
C PHE A 48 -4.64 -2.87 4.93
N LEU A 49 -5.19 -3.03 6.13
CA LEU A 49 -5.40 -4.35 6.74
C LEU A 49 -6.54 -5.15 6.08
N HIS A 50 -7.34 -4.51 5.24
CA HIS A 50 -8.44 -5.16 4.52
C HIS A 50 -8.09 -5.48 3.05
N GLY A 51 -6.95 -5.00 2.55
CA GLY A 51 -6.45 -5.37 1.23
C GLY A 51 -5.97 -6.82 1.20
N SER A 52 -6.50 -7.60 0.24
CA SER A 52 -5.94 -8.91 -0.11
C SER A 52 -4.56 -8.72 -0.76
N LEU A 53 -3.57 -9.50 -0.31
CA LEU A 53 -2.29 -9.56 -0.99
C LEU A 53 -2.45 -10.37 -2.28
N GLN A 54 -2.08 -9.79 -3.42
CA GLN A 54 -2.05 -10.53 -4.69
C GLN A 54 -0.87 -11.50 -4.75
N GLU A 55 0.20 -11.21 -4.01
CA GLU A 55 1.43 -11.99 -3.98
C GLU A 55 1.75 -12.53 -2.58
N ASP A 56 2.54 -13.60 -2.55
CA ASP A 56 3.03 -14.20 -1.31
C ASP A 56 4.17 -13.36 -0.71
N VAL A 57 3.81 -12.47 0.22
CA VAL A 57 4.79 -11.62 0.91
C VAL A 57 5.25 -12.28 2.21
N TYR A 58 6.57 -12.41 2.37
CA TYR A 58 7.23 -12.90 3.58
C TYR A 58 8.00 -11.78 4.29
N VAL A 59 7.97 -11.78 5.61
CA VAL A 59 8.70 -10.81 6.44
C VAL A 59 9.57 -11.49 7.48
N CYS A 60 10.68 -10.85 7.84
CA CYS A 60 11.51 -11.28 8.96
C CYS A 60 10.70 -11.27 10.26
N GLN A 61 11.09 -12.13 11.20
CA GLN A 61 10.42 -12.19 12.49
C GLN A 61 10.56 -10.86 13.25
N PRO A 62 9.45 -10.36 13.82
CA PRO A 62 9.52 -9.18 14.67
C PRO A 62 10.34 -9.48 15.92
N LYS A 63 11.05 -8.45 16.42
CA LYS A 63 11.78 -8.54 17.69
C LYS A 63 10.80 -8.95 18.80
N GLY A 64 11.14 -9.98 19.57
CA GLY A 64 10.28 -10.55 20.61
C GLY A 64 9.43 -11.76 20.18
N PHE A 65 9.41 -12.08 18.88
CA PHE A 65 8.77 -13.30 18.34
C PHE A 65 9.77 -14.37 17.90
N ILE A 66 11.07 -14.06 17.96
CA ILE A 66 12.15 -14.98 17.61
C ILE A 66 12.24 -16.06 18.70
N GLY A 67 11.75 -17.26 18.40
CA GLY A 67 11.90 -18.43 19.26
C GLY A 67 13.33 -18.99 19.19
N ALA A 68 13.82 -19.53 20.31
CA ALA A 68 15.17 -20.08 20.43
C ALA A 68 15.47 -21.16 19.38
N ASP A 69 14.45 -21.94 19.01
CA ASP A 69 14.60 -23.09 18.11
C ASP A 69 14.40 -22.69 16.63
N HIS A 70 13.93 -21.48 16.35
CA HIS A 70 13.35 -21.10 15.06
C HIS A 70 13.93 -19.77 14.54
N LEU A 71 15.21 -19.52 14.81
CA LEU A 71 15.90 -18.24 14.57
C LEU A 71 15.85 -17.73 13.11
N ILE A 72 15.70 -18.62 12.13
CA ILE A 72 15.75 -18.30 10.69
C ILE A 72 14.38 -18.30 9.99
N HIS A 73 13.28 -18.53 10.73
CA HIS A 73 11.96 -18.52 10.11
C HIS A 73 11.57 -17.14 9.59
N VAL A 74 10.69 -17.14 8.59
CA VAL A 74 10.02 -15.96 8.04
C VAL A 74 8.52 -16.15 8.18
N TYR A 75 7.78 -15.05 8.36
CA TYR A 75 6.32 -15.08 8.46
C TYR A 75 5.69 -14.70 7.14
N LYS A 76 4.74 -15.51 6.68
CA LYS A 76 3.88 -15.17 5.53
C LYS A 76 2.79 -14.19 5.98
N LEU A 77 2.69 -13.05 5.31
CA LEU A 77 1.62 -12.09 5.55
C LEU A 77 0.32 -12.61 4.95
N LYS A 78 -0.76 -12.53 5.73
CA LYS A 78 -2.13 -12.85 5.26
C LYS A 78 -2.91 -11.60 4.86
N LYS A 79 -2.43 -10.43 5.24
CA LYS A 79 -3.05 -9.12 5.05
C LYS A 79 -1.97 -8.10 4.75
N ALA A 80 -2.29 -7.07 3.97
CA ALA A 80 -1.31 -6.03 3.68
C ALA A 80 -0.97 -5.25 4.97
N LEU A 81 0.28 -4.78 5.04
CA LEU A 81 0.80 -3.96 6.14
C LEU A 81 1.00 -2.53 5.66
N TYR A 82 0.97 -1.58 6.59
CA TYR A 82 1.22 -0.17 6.29
C TYR A 82 2.62 0.00 5.71
N GLY A 83 2.73 0.78 4.62
CA GLY A 83 4.00 1.02 3.92
C GLY A 83 4.45 -0.15 3.04
N LEU A 84 3.66 -1.22 2.92
CA LEU A 84 3.83 -2.16 1.81
C LEU A 84 3.46 -1.41 0.53
N LYS A 85 4.45 -1.14 -0.32
CA LYS A 85 4.20 -0.57 -1.65
C LYS A 85 3.32 -1.58 -2.39
N SER A 86 2.17 -1.14 -2.90
CA SER A 86 1.43 -1.95 -3.87
C SER A 86 2.37 -2.21 -5.03
N MET A 87 2.80 -3.47 -5.16
CA MET A 87 3.37 -3.98 -6.40
C MET A 87 2.23 -4.18 -7.39
#